data_AF-A0AAN8Q7C6-F1
#
_entry.id   AF-A0AAN8Q7C6-F1
#
_cell.length_a   1.000
_cell.length_b   1.000
_cell.length_c   1.000
_cell.angle_alpha   90.00
_cell.angle_beta   90.00
_cell.angle_gamma   90.00
#
_symmetry.space_group_name_H-M   'P 1'
#
loop_
_entity.id
_entity.type
_entity.pdbx_description
1 polymer ?
#
loop_
_entity_poly.entity_id
_entity_poly.type
_entity_poly.pdbx_seq_one_letter_code
_entity_poly.pdbx_strand_id
1 'polypeptide(L)'
;MGSNVKLHRVAVGLFYHKIGMTNFRKVSNVVVRNNFFCWLIVSFIKLKVRVLYKCKPNFMLFSISVVLKNLFMLSGDIELNPGPGLEPDKSSISIFHGNIRSLRNKLNNIINYVEEFDVVFFTETHLDLNITNNDIRLGGFEIPERKDRNSEGGGIIMYYKNNININRRNDLEHNLVESMWFELKTKIHTVLININYRSERQAHVYYWHYFDQMLKTALEENNNIICLGDLNKNFADNLPHQVSDVIVLNGLQNTIKKPTHFDTRTGATSLLDPILITNSIKVIDSDTITIDRAISDHDGTYVTIKCGFTNSKCFKRNVWDYKRADFNVMKQDIEKQDWTALIVNADHIHTASRNFTETFLDIAKRNIPQREVTIRSDDKVWFDSGLRREVRIRNRLRKHFLRTKNRLLEIKFKKQRNKVNNLKKTSKTTFLFKYQ
;
A
#
# COMPACT_ATOMS: atom_id res chain seq x y z
N MET A 1 -16.53 3.29 -13.56
CA MET A 1 -16.17 2.01 -14.20
C MET A 1 -14.74 2.13 -14.70
N GLY A 2 -13.89 1.11 -14.48
CA GLY A 2 -12.45 1.24 -14.71
C GLY A 2 -12.02 1.13 -16.17
N SER A 3 -10.89 1.77 -16.48
CA SER A 3 -10.18 1.71 -17.76
C SER A 3 -9.42 0.39 -18.00
N ASN A 4 -9.58 -0.59 -17.11
CA ASN A 4 -8.96 -1.91 -17.19
C ASN A 4 -9.95 -2.95 -16.67
N VAL A 5 -10.00 -4.13 -17.32
CA VAL A 5 -10.83 -5.29 -16.98
C VAL A 5 -10.78 -5.64 -15.48
N LYS A 6 -9.59 -5.56 -14.86
CA LYS A 6 -9.44 -5.81 -13.40
C LYS A 6 -10.26 -4.82 -12.57
N LEU A 7 -10.24 -3.53 -12.92
CA LEU A 7 -10.98 -2.49 -12.21
C LEU A 7 -12.49 -2.51 -12.48
N HIS A 8 -12.91 -3.07 -13.62
CA HIS A 8 -14.32 -3.31 -13.92
C HIS A 8 -14.87 -4.45 -13.06
N ARG A 9 -14.13 -5.57 -12.97
CA ARG A 9 -14.48 -6.72 -12.11
C ARG A 9 -14.61 -6.33 -10.64
N VAL A 10 -13.70 -5.50 -10.12
CA VAL A 10 -13.77 -4.98 -8.74
C VAL A 10 -15.01 -4.11 -8.51
N ALA A 11 -15.37 -3.25 -9.47
CA ALA A 11 -16.54 -2.39 -9.35
C ALA A 11 -17.87 -3.17 -9.37
N VAL A 12 -17.93 -4.24 -10.17
CA VAL A 12 -19.07 -5.16 -10.22
C VAL A 12 -19.18 -5.95 -8.92
N GLY A 13 -18.08 -6.46 -8.36
CA GLY A 13 -18.07 -7.14 -7.06
C GLY A 13 -18.56 -6.25 -5.90
N LEU A 14 -18.13 -4.99 -5.86
CA LEU A 14 -18.57 -4.02 -4.85
C LEU A 14 -20.06 -3.65 -4.96
N PHE A 15 -20.63 -3.68 -6.17
CA PHE A 15 -22.05 -3.43 -6.40
C PHE A 15 -22.92 -4.54 -5.81
N TYR A 16 -22.54 -5.81 -6.00
CA TYR A 16 -23.30 -6.95 -5.47
C TYR A 16 -23.18 -7.12 -3.94
N HIS A 17 -22.04 -6.77 -3.35
CA HIS A 17 -21.87 -6.74 -1.88
C HIS A 17 -22.95 -5.89 -1.17
N LYS A 18 -23.35 -4.78 -1.79
CA LYS A 18 -24.28 -3.82 -1.16
C LYS A 18 -25.74 -4.29 -1.19
N ILE A 19 -26.09 -5.20 -2.10
CA ILE A 19 -27.46 -5.72 -2.28
C ILE A 19 -27.69 -6.97 -1.39
N GLY A 20 -26.64 -7.72 -1.04
CA GLY A 20 -26.75 -9.00 -0.31
C GLY A 20 -27.04 -8.93 1.19
N MET A 21 -27.06 -7.75 1.82
CA MET A 21 -27.17 -7.63 3.29
C MET A 21 -28.60 -7.72 3.86
N THR A 22 -29.65 -7.94 3.07
CA THR A 22 -31.02 -7.94 3.59
C THR A 22 -31.58 -9.31 4.01
N ASN A 23 -30.94 -10.45 3.72
CA ASN A 23 -31.62 -11.76 3.86
C ASN A 23 -30.82 -12.93 4.48
N PHE A 24 -29.80 -12.70 5.31
CA PHE A 24 -29.04 -13.81 5.93
C PHE A 24 -29.32 -14.00 7.42
N ARG A 25 -30.43 -14.69 7.75
CA ARG A 25 -30.62 -15.34 9.07
C ARG A 25 -31.20 -16.76 9.01
N LYS A 26 -31.27 -17.42 7.85
CA LYS A 26 -31.99 -18.72 7.71
C LYS A 26 -31.28 -19.88 7.01
N VAL A 27 -29.97 -19.81 6.70
CA VAL A 27 -29.35 -20.77 5.74
C VAL A 27 -28.46 -21.87 6.35
N SER A 28 -28.31 -21.96 7.68
CA SER A 28 -27.48 -23.04 8.26
C SER A 28 -28.09 -24.46 8.14
N ASN A 29 -29.39 -24.60 7.87
CA ASN A 29 -30.07 -25.91 7.83
C ASN A 29 -30.25 -26.52 6.42
N VAL A 30 -29.71 -25.93 5.35
CA VAL A 30 -29.97 -26.38 3.96
C VAL A 30 -28.85 -27.27 3.38
N VAL A 31 -27.65 -27.24 3.95
CA VAL A 31 -26.44 -27.81 3.30
C VAL A 31 -26.46 -29.34 3.22
N VAL A 32 -27.10 -30.05 4.15
CA VAL A 32 -27.14 -31.53 4.13
C VAL A 32 -28.14 -32.08 3.10
N ARG A 33 -29.11 -31.27 2.63
CA ARG A 33 -30.20 -31.75 1.74
C ARG A 33 -29.87 -31.68 0.24
N ASN A 34 -28.76 -31.04 -0.16
CA ASN A 34 -28.46 -30.72 -1.57
C ASN A 34 -27.74 -31.81 -2.36
N ASN A 35 -27.03 -32.76 -1.73
CA ASN A 35 -26.32 -33.80 -2.49
C ASN A 35 -27.28 -34.79 -3.19
N PHE A 36 -28.46 -35.05 -2.62
CA PHE A 36 -29.48 -35.90 -3.26
C PHE A 36 -30.19 -35.17 -4.42
N PHE A 37 -30.39 -33.86 -4.29
CA PHE A 37 -31.04 -33.03 -5.30
C PHE A 37 -30.14 -32.82 -6.54
N CYS A 38 -28.83 -32.66 -6.34
CA CYS A 38 -27.86 -32.58 -7.44
C CYS A 38 -27.79 -33.87 -8.26
N TRP A 39 -27.87 -35.05 -7.62
CA TRP A 39 -27.87 -36.33 -8.33
C TRP A 39 -29.14 -36.55 -9.16
N LEU A 40 -30.31 -36.17 -8.64
CA LEU A 40 -31.59 -36.17 -9.36
C LEU A 40 -31.60 -35.20 -10.57
N ILE A 41 -30.99 -34.02 -10.43
CA ILE A 41 -30.89 -33.05 -11.53
C ILE A 41 -30.00 -33.60 -12.66
N VAL A 42 -28.87 -34.23 -12.34
CA VAL A 42 -27.97 -34.83 -13.34
C VAL A 42 -28.64 -36.01 -14.06
N SER A 43 -29.46 -36.82 -13.36
CA SER A 43 -30.20 -37.92 -14.00
C SER A 43 -31.33 -37.41 -14.92
N PHE A 44 -32.04 -36.35 -14.53
CA PHE A 44 -33.06 -35.69 -15.36
C PHE A 44 -32.47 -34.99 -16.60
N ILE A 45 -31.27 -34.42 -16.49
CA ILE A 45 -30.56 -33.83 -17.64
C ILE A 45 -30.18 -34.92 -18.65
N LYS A 46 -29.71 -36.09 -18.21
CA LYS A 46 -29.41 -37.23 -19.10
C LYS A 46 -30.67 -37.77 -19.80
N LEU A 47 -31.82 -37.81 -19.12
CA LEU A 47 -33.08 -38.28 -19.68
C LEU A 47 -33.67 -37.31 -20.73
N LYS A 48 -33.49 -36.00 -20.55
CA LYS A 48 -34.00 -34.97 -21.49
C LYS A 48 -33.13 -34.76 -22.73
N VAL A 49 -31.83 -35.05 -22.69
CA VAL A 49 -30.93 -34.94 -23.86
C VAL A 49 -31.31 -35.92 -24.97
N ARG A 50 -31.94 -37.07 -24.65
CA ARG A 50 -32.43 -38.02 -25.67
C ARG A 50 -33.73 -37.61 -26.35
N VAL A 51 -34.55 -36.75 -25.72
CA VAL A 51 -35.89 -36.37 -26.24
C VAL A 51 -35.87 -35.01 -26.96
N LEU A 52 -34.89 -34.14 -26.69
CA LEU A 52 -34.91 -32.74 -27.15
C LEU A 52 -34.10 -32.43 -28.42
N TYR A 53 -33.55 -33.42 -29.11
CA TYR A 53 -32.76 -33.22 -30.34
C TYR A 53 -33.56 -32.74 -31.57
N LYS A 54 -34.87 -32.49 -31.45
CA LYS A 54 -35.75 -32.02 -32.55
C LYS A 54 -36.03 -30.51 -32.60
N CYS A 55 -35.55 -29.69 -31.65
CA CYS A 55 -35.84 -28.23 -31.62
C CYS A 55 -34.55 -27.38 -31.60
N LYS A 56 -33.99 -27.06 -32.77
CA LYS A 56 -32.61 -26.55 -32.92
C LYS A 56 -32.31 -25.09 -32.53
N PRO A 57 -33.21 -24.07 -32.60
CA PRO A 57 -32.82 -22.70 -32.23
C PRO A 57 -33.05 -22.35 -30.75
N ASN A 58 -34.22 -22.70 -30.20
CA ASN A 58 -34.62 -22.29 -28.85
C ASN A 58 -33.85 -23.01 -27.74
N PHE A 59 -33.35 -24.22 -28.03
CA PHE A 59 -32.52 -24.96 -27.08
C PHE A 59 -31.16 -24.29 -26.87
N MET A 60 -30.57 -23.70 -27.93
CA MET A 60 -29.28 -23.02 -27.82
C MET A 60 -29.39 -21.76 -26.95
N LEU A 61 -30.41 -20.92 -27.17
CA LEU A 61 -30.69 -19.75 -26.33
C LEU A 61 -30.99 -20.12 -24.87
N PHE A 62 -31.78 -21.18 -24.66
CA PHE A 62 -32.07 -21.68 -23.31
C PHE A 62 -30.80 -22.17 -22.61
N SER A 63 -29.97 -22.96 -23.31
CA SER A 63 -28.71 -23.48 -22.78
C SER A 63 -27.70 -22.37 -22.46
N ILE A 64 -27.60 -21.34 -23.30
CA ILE A 64 -26.77 -20.15 -23.02
C ILE A 64 -27.31 -19.41 -21.79
N SER A 65 -28.64 -19.24 -21.66
CA SER A 65 -29.23 -18.58 -20.48
C SER A 65 -28.98 -19.35 -19.18
N VAL A 66 -28.98 -20.69 -19.25
CA VAL A 66 -28.71 -21.57 -18.11
C VAL A 66 -27.22 -21.54 -17.76
N VAL A 67 -26.32 -21.57 -18.75
CA VAL A 67 -24.87 -21.43 -18.52
C VAL A 67 -24.55 -20.06 -17.94
N LEU A 68 -25.14 -18.97 -18.47
CA LEU A 68 -24.96 -17.62 -17.92
C LEU A 68 -25.49 -17.53 -16.49
N LYS A 69 -26.68 -18.08 -16.19
CA LYS A 69 -27.22 -18.11 -14.82
C LYS A 69 -26.33 -18.93 -13.87
N ASN A 70 -25.78 -20.05 -14.32
CA ASN A 70 -24.84 -20.84 -13.52
C ASN A 70 -23.48 -20.13 -13.35
N LEU A 71 -22.97 -19.43 -14.36
CA LEU A 71 -21.79 -18.57 -14.23
C LEU A 71 -22.03 -17.39 -13.27
N PHE A 72 -23.24 -16.82 -13.28
CA PHE A 72 -23.64 -15.81 -12.30
C PHE A 72 -23.75 -16.40 -10.88
N MET A 73 -24.24 -17.64 -10.72
CA MET A 73 -24.26 -18.31 -9.42
C MET A 73 -22.87 -18.73 -8.93
N LEU A 74 -22.00 -19.20 -9.83
CA LEU A 74 -20.59 -19.53 -9.54
C LEU A 74 -19.74 -18.27 -9.29
N SER A 75 -20.13 -17.10 -9.82
CA SER A 75 -19.52 -15.82 -9.45
C SER A 75 -19.81 -15.39 -8.00
N GLY A 76 -20.65 -16.16 -7.29
CA GLY A 76 -20.87 -16.07 -5.85
C GLY A 76 -19.85 -16.81 -4.98
N ASP A 77 -18.94 -17.61 -5.56
CA ASP A 77 -17.77 -18.19 -4.87
C ASP A 77 -16.64 -17.17 -4.77
N ILE A 78 -16.98 -15.99 -4.24
CA ILE A 78 -16.01 -15.04 -3.73
C ILE A 78 -15.74 -15.47 -2.31
N GLU A 79 -14.49 -15.86 -2.06
CA GLU A 79 -13.91 -16.09 -0.73
C GLU A 79 -14.56 -15.17 0.31
N LEU A 80 -15.04 -15.72 1.43
CA LEU A 80 -15.83 -15.02 2.45
C LEU A 80 -15.10 -13.82 3.10
N ASN A 81 -13.85 -13.54 2.70
CA ASN A 81 -13.05 -12.39 3.08
C ASN A 81 -11.98 -12.04 2.01
N PRO A 82 -12.26 -11.21 0.98
CA PRO A 82 -11.22 -10.70 0.09
C PRO A 82 -10.84 -9.24 0.44
N GLY A 83 -11.07 -8.81 1.69
CA GLY A 83 -10.75 -7.47 2.16
C GLY A 83 -10.34 -7.49 3.63
N PRO A 84 -9.47 -6.57 4.08
CA PRO A 84 -9.03 -6.54 5.46
C PRO A 84 -10.24 -6.28 6.35
N GLY A 85 -10.59 -7.28 7.17
CA GLY A 85 -11.58 -7.14 8.24
C GLY A 85 -11.17 -5.99 9.16
N LEU A 86 -12.17 -5.26 9.68
CA LEU A 86 -12.05 -4.19 10.69
C LEU A 86 -10.80 -3.33 10.49
N GLU A 87 -10.89 -2.20 9.78
CA GLU A 87 -9.74 -1.29 9.59
C GLU A 87 -8.93 -1.23 10.88
N PRO A 88 -7.73 -1.87 10.94
CA PRO A 88 -6.86 -1.64 12.06
C PRO A 88 -6.64 -0.14 12.01
N ASP A 89 -6.69 0.48 13.18
CA ASP A 89 -6.44 1.89 13.39
C ASP A 89 -5.10 2.22 12.69
N LYS A 90 -5.11 2.54 11.38
CA LYS A 90 -3.97 2.54 10.42
C LYS A 90 -3.00 3.69 10.67
N SER A 91 -3.01 4.14 11.92
CA SER A 91 -2.22 5.13 12.60
C SER A 91 -0.78 4.71 12.85
N SER A 92 -0.28 3.64 12.23
CA SER A 92 1.09 3.15 12.43
C SER A 92 1.91 3.20 11.16
N ILE A 93 3.23 3.22 11.33
CA ILE A 93 4.23 3.07 10.27
C ILE A 93 5.16 1.94 10.69
N SER A 94 5.41 1.00 9.79
CA SER A 94 6.35 -0.11 9.99
C SER A 94 7.69 0.20 9.32
N ILE A 95 8.77 0.04 10.08
CA ILE A 95 10.14 0.32 9.66
C ILE A 95 10.94 -0.96 9.80
N PHE A 96 11.62 -1.38 8.75
CA PHE A 96 12.48 -2.55 8.71
C PHE A 96 13.94 -2.14 8.50
N HIS A 97 14.85 -2.91 9.09
CA HIS A 97 16.29 -2.87 8.85
C HIS A 97 16.83 -4.29 8.66
N GLY A 98 17.73 -4.49 7.70
CA GLY A 98 18.54 -5.71 7.63
C GLY A 98 19.93 -5.48 7.05
N ASN A 99 20.94 -6.14 7.60
CA ASN A 99 22.23 -6.28 6.92
C ASN A 99 22.11 -7.36 5.84
N ILE A 100 22.29 -6.98 4.57
CA ILE A 100 21.99 -7.85 3.42
C ILE A 100 23.21 -8.52 2.78
N ARG A 101 24.43 -8.14 3.20
CA ARG A 101 25.69 -8.68 2.68
C ARG A 101 25.71 -8.83 1.15
N SER A 102 25.58 -7.72 0.44
CA SER A 102 25.37 -7.57 -1.00
C SER A 102 23.91 -7.67 -1.46
N LEU A 103 23.42 -6.58 -2.05
CA LEU A 103 22.02 -6.43 -2.46
C LEU A 103 21.73 -6.98 -3.87
N ARG A 104 22.62 -6.75 -4.84
CA ARG A 104 22.34 -6.81 -6.29
C ARG A 104 21.61 -8.08 -6.74
N ASN A 105 22.08 -9.25 -6.29
CA ASN A 105 21.57 -10.54 -6.75
C ASN A 105 20.46 -11.11 -5.84
N LYS A 106 20.01 -10.35 -4.83
CA LYS A 106 19.09 -10.83 -3.79
C LYS A 106 17.72 -10.16 -3.81
N LEU A 107 17.50 -9.16 -4.68
CA LEU A 107 16.28 -8.33 -4.76
C LEU A 107 14.98 -9.15 -4.78
N ASN A 108 14.92 -10.20 -5.61
CA ASN A 108 13.72 -11.04 -5.73
C ASN A 108 13.46 -11.89 -4.47
N ASN A 109 14.52 -12.24 -3.73
CA ASN A 109 14.39 -13.04 -2.52
C ASN A 109 13.98 -12.16 -1.33
N ILE A 110 14.52 -10.93 -1.26
CA ILE A 110 14.25 -10.01 -0.15
C ILE A 110 12.85 -9.41 -0.20
N ILE A 111 12.24 -9.27 -1.38
CA ILE A 111 10.96 -8.56 -1.52
C ILE A 111 9.86 -9.19 -0.66
N ASN A 112 9.85 -10.52 -0.53
CA ASN A 112 8.89 -11.26 0.28
C ASN A 112 9.02 -10.95 1.78
N TYR A 113 10.20 -10.56 2.25
CA TYR A 113 10.44 -10.18 3.64
C TYR A 113 10.08 -8.71 3.89
N VAL A 114 10.17 -7.85 2.87
CA VAL A 114 10.09 -6.41 3.07
C VAL A 114 8.83 -5.75 2.54
N GLU A 115 8.03 -6.43 1.72
CA GLU A 115 6.85 -5.84 1.06
C GLU A 115 5.79 -5.31 2.01
N GLU A 116 5.70 -5.86 3.22
CA GLU A 116 4.74 -5.42 4.25
C GLU A 116 5.19 -4.13 4.95
N PHE A 117 6.47 -3.78 4.90
CA PHE A 117 7.04 -2.63 5.58
C PHE A 117 6.85 -1.33 4.80
N ASP A 118 6.67 -0.22 5.51
CA ASP A 118 6.48 1.09 4.89
C ASP A 118 7.80 1.76 4.52
N VAL A 119 8.81 1.59 5.38
CA VAL A 119 10.20 2.07 5.19
C VAL A 119 11.15 0.91 5.46
N VAL A 120 12.12 0.73 4.58
CA VAL A 120 13.03 -0.42 4.58
C VAL A 120 14.45 0.10 4.43
N PHE A 121 15.32 -0.26 5.36
CA PHE A 121 16.74 0.08 5.33
C PHE A 121 17.57 -1.18 5.14
N PHE A 122 18.63 -1.08 4.33
CA PHE A 122 19.66 -2.13 4.27
C PHE A 122 21.05 -1.55 4.52
N THR A 123 21.87 -2.33 5.23
CA THR A 123 23.32 -2.13 5.37
C THR A 123 24.07 -3.20 4.58
N GLU A 124 25.36 -2.97 4.32
CA GLU A 124 26.21 -3.82 3.48
C GLU A 124 25.63 -4.09 2.09
N THR A 125 25.21 -3.03 1.42
CA THR A 125 24.62 -3.14 0.07
C THR A 125 25.63 -3.60 -0.98
N HIS A 126 26.93 -3.30 -0.77
CA HIS A 126 28.05 -3.60 -1.68
C HIS A 126 27.81 -3.06 -3.10
N LEU A 127 27.17 -1.89 -3.18
CA LEU A 127 26.90 -1.20 -4.44
C LEU A 127 28.03 -0.22 -4.77
N ASP A 128 28.17 0.04 -6.07
CA ASP A 128 29.06 1.05 -6.61
C ASP A 128 28.30 2.00 -7.56
N LEU A 129 29.00 3.00 -8.07
CA LEU A 129 28.44 4.00 -8.99
C LEU A 129 28.05 3.43 -10.37
N ASN A 130 28.47 2.20 -10.71
CA ASN A 130 28.12 1.56 -11.97
C ASN A 130 26.72 0.93 -11.92
N ILE A 131 26.18 0.65 -10.73
CA ILE A 131 24.83 0.12 -10.54
C ILE A 131 23.82 1.26 -10.58
N THR A 132 22.89 1.22 -11.53
CA THR A 132 21.84 2.24 -11.65
C THR A 132 20.70 1.98 -10.66
N ASN A 133 19.91 3.02 -10.36
CA ASN A 133 18.72 2.86 -9.51
C ASN A 133 17.65 1.94 -10.14
N ASN A 134 17.66 1.75 -11.46
CA ASN A 134 16.76 0.80 -12.12
C ASN A 134 17.15 -0.65 -11.84
N ASP A 135 18.45 -0.94 -11.69
CA ASP A 135 18.97 -2.28 -11.43
C ASP A 135 18.62 -2.78 -10.02
N ILE A 136 18.36 -1.85 -9.09
CA ILE A 136 18.05 -2.12 -7.69
C ILE A 136 16.62 -1.75 -7.30
N ARG A 137 15.71 -1.66 -8.26
CA ARG A 137 14.34 -1.25 -7.98
C ARG A 137 13.56 -2.36 -7.27
N LEU A 138 12.99 -2.05 -6.11
CA LEU A 138 12.04 -2.92 -5.42
C LEU A 138 10.59 -2.55 -5.78
N GLY A 139 9.80 -3.54 -6.18
CA GLY A 139 8.39 -3.36 -6.53
C GLY A 139 7.59 -2.83 -5.35
N GLY A 140 6.78 -1.79 -5.57
CA GLY A 140 5.97 -1.15 -4.52
C GLY A 140 6.68 -0.03 -3.73
N PHE A 141 7.98 0.19 -3.98
CA PHE A 141 8.76 1.27 -3.38
C PHE A 141 9.09 2.37 -4.40
N GLU A 142 9.35 3.57 -3.89
CA GLU A 142 9.91 4.68 -4.67
C GLU A 142 11.39 4.44 -5.01
N ILE A 143 11.97 5.38 -5.77
CA ILE A 143 13.41 5.39 -6.06
C ILE A 143 14.18 5.43 -4.72
N PRO A 144 15.16 4.53 -4.50
CA PRO A 144 15.88 4.49 -3.25
C PRO A 144 16.82 5.67 -3.06
N GLU A 145 17.00 6.05 -1.79
CA GLU A 145 18.07 6.93 -1.34
C GLU A 145 19.23 6.07 -0.85
N ARG A 146 20.46 6.31 -1.34
CA ARG A 146 21.62 5.48 -1.01
C ARG A 146 22.88 6.29 -0.75
N LYS A 147 23.80 5.67 -0.03
CA LYS A 147 25.18 6.14 0.18
C LYS A 147 26.08 4.93 -0.05
N ASP A 148 26.67 4.88 -1.23
CA ASP A 148 27.55 3.80 -1.65
C ASP A 148 28.95 3.99 -1.09
N ARG A 149 29.71 2.90 -1.03
CA ARG A 149 31.12 2.92 -0.63
C ARG A 149 32.00 2.42 -1.77
N ASN A 150 32.05 1.12 -1.94
CA ASN A 150 32.63 0.40 -3.07
C ASN A 150 32.04 -1.03 -3.09
N SER A 151 32.22 -1.76 -4.19
CA SER A 151 31.70 -3.12 -4.34
C SER A 151 32.34 -4.15 -3.40
N GLU A 152 33.35 -3.75 -2.61
CA GLU A 152 34.13 -4.62 -1.72
C GLU A 152 33.59 -4.65 -0.28
N GLY A 153 32.66 -3.75 0.09
CA GLY A 153 32.05 -3.76 1.41
C GLY A 153 31.31 -2.48 1.79
N GLY A 154 30.35 -2.60 2.71
CA GLY A 154 29.57 -1.47 3.24
C GLY A 154 28.52 -0.94 2.26
N GLY A 155 28.18 0.32 2.41
CA GLY A 155 27.10 1.01 1.70
C GLY A 155 25.75 0.80 2.37
N ILE A 156 24.93 1.85 2.37
CA ILE A 156 23.61 1.89 3.02
C ILE A 156 22.55 2.42 2.05
N ILE A 157 21.33 1.90 2.17
CA ILE A 157 20.22 2.25 1.30
C ILE A 157 18.89 2.28 2.06
N MET A 158 17.99 3.15 1.61
CA MET A 158 16.61 3.26 2.08
C MET A 158 15.64 3.10 0.90
N TYR A 159 14.66 2.22 1.07
CA TYR A 159 13.45 2.15 0.28
C TYR A 159 12.26 2.63 1.12
N TYR A 160 11.29 3.26 0.49
CA TYR A 160 10.06 3.70 1.14
C TYR A 160 8.89 3.65 0.16
N LYS A 161 7.69 3.39 0.66
CA LYS A 161 6.48 3.37 -0.17
C LYS A 161 6.06 4.79 -0.56
N ASN A 162 5.44 4.93 -1.73
CA ASN A 162 5.02 6.21 -2.34
C ASN A 162 4.11 7.08 -1.44
N ASN A 163 3.42 6.46 -0.49
CA ASN A 163 2.53 7.10 0.48
C ASN A 163 3.26 7.76 1.66
N ILE A 164 4.54 7.46 1.88
CA ILE A 164 5.34 8.01 2.98
C ILE A 164 5.82 9.43 2.63
N ASN A 165 5.93 10.29 3.63
CA ASN A 165 6.51 11.62 3.51
C ASN A 165 7.82 11.62 4.32
N ILE A 166 8.90 11.26 3.65
CA ILE A 166 10.23 11.13 4.22
C ILE A 166 11.21 11.90 3.35
N ASN A 167 12.08 12.70 3.96
CA ASN A 167 13.08 13.50 3.24
C ASN A 167 14.45 13.30 3.89
N ARG A 168 15.51 13.20 3.08
CA ARG A 168 16.88 13.07 3.60
C ARG A 168 17.34 14.39 4.24
N ARG A 169 18.04 14.28 5.38
CA ARG A 169 18.61 15.38 6.17
C ARG A 169 20.14 15.31 6.12
N ASN A 170 20.71 15.70 4.98
CA ASN A 170 22.17 15.69 4.77
C ASN A 170 22.93 16.56 5.78
N ASP A 171 22.27 17.58 6.32
CA ASP A 171 22.82 18.50 7.32
C ASP A 171 23.05 17.85 8.69
N LEU A 172 22.44 16.70 8.97
CA LEU A 172 22.67 15.88 10.17
C LEU A 172 23.72 14.78 9.94
N GLU A 173 24.21 14.60 8.71
CA GLU A 173 25.17 13.55 8.37
C GLU A 173 26.62 13.98 8.62
N HIS A 174 27.47 13.02 9.00
CA HIS A 174 28.90 13.23 9.17
C HIS A 174 29.70 12.41 8.15
N ASN A 175 30.70 13.01 7.50
CA ASN A 175 31.45 12.36 6.40
C ASN A 175 32.25 11.14 6.83
N LEU A 176 32.71 11.10 8.09
CA LEU A 176 33.48 9.98 8.66
C LEU A 176 32.59 8.88 9.26
N VAL A 177 31.27 9.04 9.18
CA VAL A 177 30.31 8.05 9.65
C VAL A 177 29.47 7.57 8.47
N GLU A 178 29.40 6.26 8.31
CA GLU A 178 28.57 5.65 7.29
C GLU A 178 27.11 5.62 7.76
N SER A 179 26.48 6.79 7.69
CA SER A 179 25.10 7.01 8.10
C SER A 179 24.34 7.87 7.10
N MET A 180 23.01 7.74 7.13
CA MET A 180 22.07 8.66 6.50
C MET A 180 20.99 9.06 7.51
N TRP A 181 20.51 10.29 7.39
CA TRP A 181 19.44 10.84 8.22
C TRP A 181 18.21 11.15 7.40
N PHE A 182 17.04 10.90 7.97
CA PHE A 182 15.75 11.09 7.31
C PHE A 182 14.74 11.72 8.25
N GLU A 183 13.97 12.68 7.73
CA GLU A 183 12.85 13.31 8.42
C GLU A 183 11.54 12.70 7.93
N LEU A 184 10.94 11.84 8.76
CA LEU A 184 9.62 11.24 8.54
C LEU A 184 8.52 12.14 9.11
N LYS A 185 7.68 12.69 8.23
CA LYS A 185 6.55 13.54 8.59
C LYS A 185 5.29 12.71 8.75
N THR A 186 4.83 12.57 9.99
CA THR A 186 3.58 11.88 10.32
C THR A 186 2.47 12.87 10.67
N LYS A 187 1.26 12.40 11.00
CA LYS A 187 0.18 13.31 11.43
C LYS A 187 0.32 13.76 12.88
N ILE A 188 0.96 12.95 13.72
CA ILE A 188 1.10 13.23 15.15
C ILE A 188 2.38 14.05 15.39
N HIS A 189 3.53 13.51 14.98
CA HIS A 189 4.83 14.11 15.19
C HIS A 189 5.78 13.84 14.01
N THR A 190 6.79 14.69 13.84
CA THR A 190 7.91 14.37 12.96
C THR A 190 8.83 13.38 13.68
N VAL A 191 9.42 12.43 12.97
CA VAL A 191 10.43 11.48 13.50
C VAL A 191 11.70 11.63 12.68
N LEU A 192 12.85 11.79 13.35
CA LEU A 192 14.15 11.67 12.70
C LEU A 192 14.58 10.21 12.75
N ILE A 193 14.94 9.65 11.60
CA ILE A 193 15.40 8.28 11.46
C ILE A 193 16.83 8.31 10.95
N ASN A 194 17.70 7.59 11.63
CA ASN A 194 19.11 7.49 11.31
C ASN A 194 19.47 6.03 11.07
N ILE A 195 19.84 5.71 9.83
CA ILE A 195 20.44 4.42 9.47
C ILE A 195 21.95 4.54 9.61
N ASN A 196 22.57 3.55 10.25
CA ASN A 196 24.01 3.50 10.48
C ASN A 196 24.60 2.16 10.06
N TYR A 197 25.79 2.21 9.48
CA TYR A 197 26.65 1.05 9.38
C TYR A 197 27.99 1.36 10.04
N ARG A 198 28.39 0.56 11.02
CA ARG A 198 29.71 0.65 11.63
C ARG A 198 30.49 -0.61 11.30
N SER A 199 31.40 -0.55 10.33
CA SER A 199 32.32 -1.65 10.06
C SER A 199 33.19 -1.97 11.29
N GLU A 200 33.32 -3.25 11.64
CA GLU A 200 34.20 -3.67 12.74
C GLU A 200 35.67 -3.27 12.49
N ARG A 201 36.12 -3.36 11.24
CA ARG A 201 37.53 -3.15 10.85
C ARG A 201 37.82 -1.75 10.33
N GLN A 202 36.86 -1.13 9.66
CA GLN A 202 37.09 0.09 8.90
C GLN A 202 36.42 1.33 9.50
N ALA A 203 35.70 1.18 10.62
CA ALA A 203 35.12 2.34 11.30
C ALA A 203 36.21 3.28 11.82
N HIS A 204 35.94 4.58 11.73
CA HIS A 204 36.82 5.60 12.27
C HIS A 204 37.00 5.45 13.79
N VAL A 205 38.20 5.73 14.31
CA VAL A 205 38.50 5.59 15.74
C VAL A 205 37.58 6.45 16.63
N TYR A 206 37.16 7.61 16.13
CA TYR A 206 36.23 8.53 16.79
C TYR A 206 34.75 8.34 16.38
N TYR A 207 34.37 7.16 15.86
CA TYR A 207 32.99 6.90 15.40
C TYR A 207 31.93 7.32 16.43
N TRP A 208 32.06 6.89 17.68
CA TRP A 208 31.08 7.16 18.73
C TRP A 208 31.01 8.63 19.12
N HIS A 209 32.12 9.36 19.01
CA HIS A 209 32.14 10.80 19.24
C HIS A 209 31.34 11.54 18.16
N TYR A 210 31.54 11.20 16.88
CA TYR A 210 30.76 11.79 15.79
C TYR A 210 29.29 11.35 15.81
N PHE A 211 29.02 10.10 16.19
CA PHE A 211 27.66 9.61 16.39
C PHE A 211 26.92 10.40 17.47
N ASP A 212 27.57 10.64 18.62
CA ASP A 212 27.03 11.49 19.69
C ASP A 212 26.81 12.94 19.26
N GLN A 213 27.74 13.52 18.48
CA GLN A 213 27.55 14.87 17.91
C GLN A 213 26.34 14.95 16.99
N MET A 214 26.20 14.01 16.04
CA MET A 214 25.03 13.95 15.16
C MET A 214 23.72 13.80 15.96
N LEU A 215 23.72 12.94 16.98
CA LEU A 215 22.56 12.74 17.87
C LEU A 215 22.19 14.03 18.61
N LYS A 216 23.16 14.72 19.19
CA LYS A 216 22.92 15.98 19.93
C LYS A 216 22.32 17.05 19.03
N THR A 217 22.88 17.26 17.84
CA THR A 217 22.33 18.20 16.86
C THR A 217 20.90 17.81 16.44
N ALA A 218 20.64 16.52 16.23
CA ALA A 218 19.29 16.06 15.91
C ALA A 218 18.29 16.26 17.08
N LEU A 219 18.73 16.02 18.33
CA LEU A 219 17.92 16.19 19.54
C LEU A 219 17.60 17.67 19.85
N GLU A 220 18.48 18.60 19.46
CA GLU A 220 18.20 20.05 19.53
C GLU A 220 16.98 20.44 18.68
N GLU A 221 16.73 19.73 17.57
CA GLU A 221 15.61 19.99 16.68
C GLU A 221 14.35 19.16 17.00
N ASN A 222 14.53 17.88 17.34
CA ASN A 222 13.42 16.95 17.50
C ASN A 222 13.73 15.84 18.52
N ASN A 223 12.88 15.75 19.53
CA ASN A 223 12.97 14.72 20.57
C ASN A 223 12.53 13.32 20.11
N ASN A 224 12.07 13.14 18.88
CA ASN A 224 11.62 11.85 18.34
C ASN A 224 12.67 11.30 17.39
N ILE A 225 13.58 10.46 17.89
CA ILE A 225 14.67 9.86 17.13
C ILE A 225 14.59 8.34 17.14
N ILE A 226 14.82 7.74 15.98
CA ILE A 226 15.06 6.31 15.79
C ILE A 226 16.42 6.15 15.13
N CYS A 227 17.34 5.47 15.80
CA CYS A 227 18.60 5.01 15.22
C CYS A 227 18.54 3.50 15.04
N LEU A 228 18.79 3.02 13.83
CA LEU A 228 18.82 1.61 13.48
C LEU A 228 20.00 1.34 12.57
N GLY A 229 20.41 0.08 12.44
CA GLY A 229 21.58 -0.27 11.66
C GLY A 229 22.44 -1.35 12.30
N ASP A 230 23.43 -1.83 11.56
CA ASP A 230 24.47 -2.71 12.08
C ASP A 230 25.58 -1.86 12.71
N LEU A 231 25.70 -1.94 14.03
CA LEU A 231 26.69 -1.19 14.80
C LEU A 231 27.95 -2.02 15.15
N ASN A 232 27.98 -3.31 14.78
CA ASN A 232 29.05 -4.25 15.12
C ASN A 232 29.50 -4.15 16.59
N LYS A 233 28.51 -4.07 17.50
CA LYS A 233 28.66 -4.17 18.95
C LYS A 233 27.55 -5.06 19.47
N ASN A 234 27.85 -5.97 20.39
CA ASN A 234 26.86 -6.88 20.92
C ASN A 234 26.01 -6.20 22.01
N PHE A 235 24.77 -5.85 21.68
CA PHE A 235 23.81 -5.25 22.62
C PHE A 235 23.13 -6.27 23.55
N ALA A 236 23.40 -7.57 23.36
CA ALA A 236 23.02 -8.59 24.33
C ALA A 236 24.03 -8.71 25.49
N ASP A 237 25.26 -8.21 25.29
CA ASP A 237 26.33 -8.23 26.29
C ASP A 237 26.51 -6.86 26.95
N ASN A 238 27.46 -6.78 27.89
CA ASN A 238 27.91 -5.51 28.45
C ASN A 238 28.57 -4.66 27.37
N LEU A 239 27.88 -3.58 26.97
CA LEU A 239 28.41 -2.61 26.03
C LEU A 239 29.61 -1.85 26.64
N PRO A 240 30.61 -1.48 25.81
CA PRO A 240 31.69 -0.60 26.27
C PRO A 240 31.14 0.71 26.83
N HIS A 241 31.76 1.26 27.88
CA HIS A 241 31.30 2.49 28.56
C HIS A 241 30.98 3.62 27.58
N GLN A 242 31.85 3.87 26.60
CA GLN A 242 31.63 4.90 25.58
C GLN A 242 30.30 4.73 24.82
N VAL A 243 29.89 3.49 24.53
CA VAL A 243 28.64 3.20 23.81
C VAL A 243 27.45 3.38 24.75
N SER A 244 27.56 2.82 25.96
CA SER A 244 26.55 2.92 27.01
C SER A 244 26.27 4.39 27.36
N ASP A 245 27.29 5.22 27.49
CA ASP A 245 27.18 6.65 27.79
C ASP A 245 26.42 7.37 26.68
N VAL A 246 26.75 7.12 25.41
CA VAL A 246 26.03 7.74 24.28
C VAL A 246 24.55 7.35 24.27
N ILE A 247 24.22 6.10 24.57
CA ILE A 247 22.83 5.64 24.62
C ILE A 247 22.08 6.31 25.77
N VAL A 248 22.64 6.25 26.99
CA VAL A 248 21.99 6.73 28.21
C VAL A 248 21.86 8.25 28.23
N LEU A 249 22.93 8.98 27.91
CA LEU A 249 22.94 10.44 27.95
C LEU A 249 22.01 11.08 26.91
N ASN A 250 21.78 10.40 25.78
CA ASN A 250 20.86 10.85 24.74
C ASN A 250 19.44 10.26 24.88
N GLY A 251 19.15 9.56 25.99
CA GLY A 251 17.80 9.04 26.28
C GLY A 251 17.30 7.98 25.29
N LEU A 252 18.22 7.21 24.71
CA LEU A 252 17.92 6.14 23.77
C LEU A 252 17.72 4.81 24.51
N GLN A 253 16.80 4.00 24.01
CA GLN A 253 16.58 2.64 24.48
C GLN A 253 16.56 1.65 23.32
N ASN A 254 17.24 0.50 23.48
CA ASN A 254 17.17 -0.58 22.50
C ASN A 254 15.87 -1.38 22.66
N THR A 255 15.11 -1.47 21.57
CA THR A 255 13.84 -2.21 21.51
C THR A 255 14.03 -3.68 21.14
N ILE A 256 15.08 -4.03 20.41
CA ILE A 256 15.38 -5.41 20.02
C ILE A 256 16.03 -6.16 21.18
N LYS A 257 15.63 -7.41 21.40
CA LYS A 257 16.14 -8.27 22.49
C LYS A 257 16.69 -9.61 22.00
N LYS A 258 16.29 -10.06 20.82
CA LYS A 258 16.75 -11.32 20.24
C LYS A 258 18.08 -11.12 19.49
N PRO A 259 18.91 -12.16 19.36
CA PRO A 259 20.11 -12.10 18.52
C PRO A 259 19.74 -11.76 17.07
N THR A 260 20.63 -11.03 16.40
CA THR A 260 20.43 -10.58 15.01
C THR A 260 21.52 -11.09 14.07
N HIS A 261 22.63 -11.62 14.58
CA HIS A 261 23.73 -12.20 13.80
C HIS A 261 24.05 -13.62 14.27
N PHE A 262 24.31 -14.52 13.33
CA PHE A 262 24.60 -15.93 13.57
C PHE A 262 25.89 -16.36 12.87
N ASP A 263 26.95 -16.56 13.65
CA ASP A 263 28.23 -17.06 13.12
C ASP A 263 28.14 -18.58 12.89
N THR A 264 28.04 -18.99 11.63
CA THR A 264 27.95 -20.40 11.24
C THR A 264 29.20 -21.21 11.56
N ARG A 265 30.37 -20.57 11.70
CA ARG A 265 31.64 -21.25 12.00
C ARG A 265 31.76 -21.58 13.48
N THR A 266 31.30 -20.68 14.36
CA THR A 266 31.44 -20.84 15.82
C THR A 266 30.15 -21.28 16.51
N GLY A 267 29.00 -21.13 15.84
CA GLY A 267 27.68 -21.30 16.43
C GLY A 267 27.26 -20.15 17.36
N ALA A 268 28.07 -19.09 17.46
CA ALA A 268 27.79 -17.96 18.33
C ALA A 268 26.70 -17.05 17.74
N THR A 269 25.92 -16.44 18.63
CA THR A 269 24.87 -15.48 18.27
C THR A 269 25.11 -14.14 18.95
N SER A 270 24.85 -13.05 18.25
CA SER A 270 25.04 -11.69 18.79
C SER A 270 23.91 -10.76 18.35
N LEU A 271 23.62 -9.72 19.13
CA LEU A 271 22.71 -8.64 18.77
C LEU A 271 23.53 -7.45 18.25
N LEU A 272 23.75 -7.40 16.94
CA LEU A 272 24.56 -6.36 16.29
C LEU A 272 23.73 -5.24 15.66
N ASP A 273 22.43 -5.51 15.46
CA ASP A 273 21.50 -4.67 14.71
C ASP A 273 20.43 -4.06 15.64
N PRO A 274 20.78 -3.18 16.60
CA PRO A 274 19.80 -2.62 17.52
C PRO A 274 18.85 -1.65 16.80
N ILE A 275 17.67 -1.46 17.40
CA ILE A 275 16.80 -0.33 17.10
C ILE A 275 16.70 0.51 18.36
N LEU A 276 17.45 1.62 18.37
CA LEU A 276 17.55 2.60 19.45
C LEU A 276 16.52 3.70 19.25
N ILE A 277 15.65 3.92 20.23
CA ILE A 277 14.51 4.84 20.11
C ILE A 277 14.45 5.75 21.34
N THR A 278 14.06 7.01 21.16
CA THR A 278 13.75 7.93 22.26
C THR A 278 12.40 7.61 22.92
N ASN A 279 12.29 7.83 24.24
CA ASN A 279 11.06 7.53 25.01
C ASN A 279 9.79 8.28 24.56
N SER A 280 9.95 9.34 23.77
CA SER A 280 8.88 10.13 23.17
C SER A 280 8.06 9.39 22.10
N ILE A 281 8.64 8.34 21.49
CA ILE A 281 8.00 7.58 20.42
C ILE A 281 7.25 6.39 21.01
N LYS A 282 5.96 6.30 20.70
CA LYS A 282 5.15 5.14 21.09
C LYS A 282 5.36 3.98 20.12
N VAL A 283 6.16 3.01 20.55
CA VAL A 283 6.31 1.72 19.87
C VAL A 283 5.05 0.86 20.10
N ILE A 284 4.53 0.29 19.01
CA ILE A 284 3.41 -0.66 19.02
C ILE A 284 3.97 -2.08 19.11
N ASP A 285 4.96 -2.38 18.27
CA ASP A 285 5.59 -3.68 18.16
C ASP A 285 7.02 -3.54 17.65
N SER A 286 7.90 -4.47 18.02
CA SER A 286 9.29 -4.53 17.54
C SER A 286 9.86 -5.91 17.79
N ASP A 287 10.47 -6.52 16.78
CA ASP A 287 11.08 -7.84 16.90
C ASP A 287 12.09 -8.08 15.76
N THR A 288 12.63 -9.29 15.71
CA THR A 288 13.49 -9.80 14.63
C THR A 288 12.70 -10.65 13.65
N ILE A 289 13.09 -10.60 12.37
CA ILE A 289 12.57 -11.44 11.30
C ILE A 289 13.69 -12.36 10.82
N THR A 290 13.43 -13.66 10.88
CA THR A 290 14.40 -14.65 10.43
C THR A 290 14.57 -14.57 8.92
N ILE A 291 15.80 -14.32 8.48
CA ILE A 291 16.19 -14.28 7.08
C ILE A 291 16.88 -15.61 6.74
N ASP A 292 16.62 -16.13 5.54
CA ASP A 292 17.30 -17.33 5.06
C ASP A 292 18.82 -17.11 5.05
N ARG A 293 19.59 -18.07 5.58
CA ARG A 293 21.06 -17.99 5.68
C ARG A 293 21.76 -18.00 4.32
N ALA A 294 21.08 -18.43 3.25
CA ALA A 294 21.56 -18.22 1.89
C ALA A 294 21.51 -16.75 1.45
N ILE A 295 20.67 -15.93 2.10
CA ILE A 295 20.53 -14.49 1.84
C ILE A 295 21.45 -13.70 2.77
N SER A 296 21.37 -13.91 4.09
CA SER A 296 22.21 -13.22 5.06
C SER A 296 22.38 -14.03 6.34
N ASP A 297 23.54 -13.94 6.98
CA ASP A 297 23.77 -14.43 8.33
C ASP A 297 23.26 -13.46 9.41
N HIS A 298 22.72 -12.31 8.99
CA HIS A 298 21.91 -11.44 9.83
C HIS A 298 20.41 -11.71 9.64
N ASP A 299 19.68 -11.58 10.74
CA ASP A 299 18.23 -11.44 10.75
C ASP A 299 17.82 -9.98 10.64
N GLY A 300 16.66 -9.77 10.02
CA GLY A 300 16.05 -8.46 9.95
C GLY A 300 15.56 -8.02 11.32
N THR A 301 15.50 -6.72 11.53
CA THR A 301 14.89 -6.10 12.71
C THR A 301 13.81 -5.14 12.24
N TYR A 302 12.72 -5.06 13.00
CA TYR A 302 11.67 -4.12 12.66
C TYR A 302 11.12 -3.42 13.90
N VAL A 303 10.52 -2.27 13.64
CA VAL A 303 9.72 -1.53 14.61
C VAL A 303 8.48 -0.95 13.94
N THR A 304 7.34 -1.09 14.61
CA THR A 304 6.09 -0.44 14.23
C THR A 304 5.80 0.65 15.25
N ILE A 305 5.70 1.89 14.79
CA ILE A 305 5.45 3.06 15.65
C ILE A 305 4.03 3.59 15.46
N LYS A 306 3.43 4.12 16.52
CA LYS A 306 2.16 4.85 16.44
C LYS A 306 2.41 6.29 16.04
N CYS A 307 1.85 6.71 14.91
CA CYS A 307 2.12 8.00 14.29
C CYS A 307 0.91 8.66 13.61
N GLY A 308 -0.30 8.13 13.80
CA GLY A 308 -1.54 8.71 13.28
C GLY A 308 -1.59 8.77 11.76
N PHE A 309 -0.76 7.97 11.08
CA PHE A 309 -0.79 7.85 9.63
C PHE A 309 -2.22 7.47 9.21
N THR A 310 -2.74 8.04 8.13
CA THR A 310 -3.88 7.43 7.45
C THR A 310 -3.47 7.32 6.01
N ASN A 311 -3.70 6.15 5.45
CA ASN A 311 -3.30 5.77 4.12
C ASN A 311 -4.15 6.48 3.04
N SER A 312 -4.06 7.80 2.98
CA SER A 312 -4.95 8.60 2.17
C SER A 312 -4.27 9.72 1.42
N LYS A 313 -3.27 9.34 0.63
CA LYS A 313 -2.93 10.17 -0.51
C LYS A 313 -4.04 10.09 -1.55
N CYS A 314 -4.34 11.27 -2.09
CA CYS A 314 -5.27 11.43 -3.19
C CYS A 314 -4.56 10.94 -4.46
N PHE A 315 -5.09 9.95 -5.16
CA PHE A 315 -4.52 9.49 -6.43
C PHE A 315 -5.33 10.01 -7.61
N LYS A 316 -4.67 10.21 -8.75
CA LYS A 316 -5.33 10.57 -9.99
C LYS A 316 -5.76 9.30 -10.72
N ARG A 317 -6.97 9.30 -11.27
CA ARG A 317 -7.51 8.19 -12.06
C ARG A 317 -8.24 8.75 -13.27
N ASN A 318 -7.99 8.16 -14.43
CA ASN A 318 -8.81 8.42 -15.60
C ASN A 318 -10.14 7.68 -15.45
N VAL A 319 -11.23 8.44 -15.58
CA VAL A 319 -12.59 7.93 -15.55
C VAL A 319 -13.28 8.35 -16.83
N TRP A 320 -13.98 7.40 -17.44
CA TRP A 320 -14.87 7.60 -18.58
C TRP A 320 -15.93 8.66 -18.26
N ASP A 321 -16.02 9.68 -19.10
CA ASP A 321 -17.02 10.74 -18.99
C ASP A 321 -18.23 10.41 -19.88
N TYR A 322 -19.05 9.46 -19.44
CA TYR A 322 -20.24 9.02 -20.17
C TYR A 322 -21.24 10.14 -20.48
N LYS A 323 -21.19 11.28 -19.78
CA LYS A 323 -22.05 12.42 -20.07
C LYS A 323 -21.70 13.12 -21.39
N ARG A 324 -20.44 12.96 -21.83
CA ARG A 324 -19.90 13.54 -23.07
C ARG A 324 -19.64 12.46 -24.13
N ALA A 325 -20.13 11.25 -23.92
CA ALA A 325 -19.99 10.16 -24.86
C ALA A 325 -20.91 10.39 -26.07
N ASP A 326 -20.41 10.09 -27.27
CA ASP A 326 -21.25 9.98 -28.46
C ASP A 326 -21.61 8.50 -28.67
N PHE A 327 -22.76 8.10 -28.11
CA PHE A 327 -23.23 6.72 -28.22
C PHE A 327 -23.71 6.37 -29.64
N ASN A 328 -24.05 7.36 -30.47
CA ASN A 328 -24.49 7.10 -31.84
C ASN A 328 -23.30 6.68 -32.70
N VAL A 329 -22.19 7.41 -32.61
CA VAL A 329 -20.94 7.04 -33.30
C VAL A 329 -20.38 5.74 -32.74
N MET A 330 -20.42 5.54 -31.42
CA MET A 330 -20.00 4.28 -30.80
C MET A 330 -20.79 3.09 -31.35
N LYS A 331 -22.11 3.24 -31.51
CA LYS A 331 -22.97 2.19 -32.07
C LYS A 331 -22.59 1.87 -33.50
N GLN A 332 -22.40 2.89 -34.35
CA GLN A 332 -21.97 2.70 -35.74
C GLN A 332 -20.61 2.00 -35.83
N ASP A 333 -19.66 2.36 -34.97
CA ASP A 333 -18.34 1.74 -34.92
C ASP A 333 -18.40 0.26 -34.51
N ILE A 334 -19.30 -0.08 -33.58
CA ILE A 334 -19.53 -1.48 -33.18
C ILE A 334 -20.17 -2.27 -34.32
N GLU A 335 -21.12 -1.68 -35.04
CA GLU A 335 -21.82 -2.34 -36.16
C GLU A 335 -20.91 -2.55 -37.38
N LYS A 336 -19.95 -1.65 -37.61
CA LYS A 336 -18.97 -1.76 -38.72
C LYS A 336 -17.88 -2.81 -38.48
N GLN A 337 -17.69 -3.25 -37.24
CA GLN A 337 -16.60 -4.17 -36.90
C GLN A 337 -16.94 -5.61 -37.33
N ASP A 338 -16.01 -6.28 -38.01
CA ASP A 338 -16.16 -7.70 -38.35
C ASP A 338 -15.87 -8.58 -37.12
N TRP A 339 -16.92 -8.83 -36.34
CA TRP A 339 -16.86 -9.70 -35.17
C TRP A 339 -16.67 -11.18 -35.53
N THR A 340 -17.06 -11.60 -36.74
CA THR A 340 -16.89 -12.98 -37.19
C THR A 340 -15.41 -13.29 -37.36
N ALA A 341 -14.66 -12.40 -38.01
CA ALA A 341 -13.21 -12.54 -38.12
C ALA A 341 -12.52 -12.52 -36.74
N LEU A 342 -12.95 -11.65 -35.83
CA LEU A 342 -12.26 -11.47 -34.54
C LEU A 342 -12.59 -12.53 -33.49
N ILE A 343 -13.81 -13.08 -33.51
CA ILE A 343 -14.33 -13.99 -32.48
C ILE A 343 -14.50 -15.40 -33.02
N VAL A 344 -15.18 -15.57 -34.16
CA VAL A 344 -15.57 -16.89 -34.71
C VAL A 344 -14.38 -17.57 -35.37
N ASN A 345 -13.56 -16.81 -36.11
CA ASN A 345 -12.40 -17.33 -36.84
C ASN A 345 -11.11 -17.37 -35.99
N ALA A 346 -11.20 -17.09 -34.68
CA ALA A 346 -10.03 -17.12 -33.81
C ALA A 346 -9.66 -18.57 -33.44
N ASP A 347 -8.37 -18.90 -33.50
CA ASP A 347 -7.85 -20.26 -33.27
C ASP A 347 -8.19 -20.82 -31.88
N HIS A 348 -8.27 -19.94 -30.87
CA HIS A 348 -8.50 -20.31 -29.48
C HIS A 348 -9.42 -19.32 -28.76
N ILE A 349 -10.16 -19.83 -27.77
CA ILE A 349 -11.10 -19.04 -26.95
C ILE A 349 -10.43 -17.88 -26.22
N HIS A 350 -9.16 -18.05 -25.78
CA HIS A 350 -8.39 -16.98 -25.17
C HIS A 350 -8.10 -15.84 -26.16
N THR A 351 -7.79 -16.18 -27.42
CA THR A 351 -7.56 -15.22 -28.50
C THR A 351 -8.86 -14.48 -28.84
N ALA A 352 -9.98 -15.20 -28.99
CA ALA A 352 -11.29 -14.60 -29.23
C ALA A 352 -11.68 -13.60 -28.12
N SER A 353 -11.47 -13.98 -26.86
CA SER A 353 -11.78 -13.13 -25.69
C SER A 353 -10.89 -11.87 -25.65
N ARG A 354 -9.60 -12.01 -25.97
CA ARG A 354 -8.68 -10.87 -26.05
C ARG A 354 -9.07 -9.93 -27.18
N ASN A 355 -9.29 -10.46 -28.38
CA ASN A 355 -9.68 -9.70 -29.57
C ASN A 355 -10.96 -8.89 -29.32
N PHE A 356 -12.00 -9.52 -28.75
CA PHE A 356 -13.22 -8.81 -28.39
C PHE A 356 -12.96 -7.67 -27.40
N THR A 357 -12.24 -7.97 -26.31
CA THR A 357 -12.00 -7.03 -25.22
C THR A 357 -11.19 -5.82 -25.69
N GLU A 358 -10.11 -6.05 -26.43
CA GLU A 358 -9.25 -4.98 -26.94
C GLU A 358 -10.00 -4.11 -27.95
N THR A 359 -10.67 -4.73 -28.93
CA THR A 359 -11.42 -4.01 -29.97
C THR A 359 -12.56 -3.19 -29.38
N PHE A 360 -13.34 -3.77 -28.45
CA PHE A 360 -14.44 -3.06 -27.79
C PHE A 360 -13.93 -1.90 -26.93
N LEU A 361 -12.84 -2.10 -26.18
CA LEU A 361 -12.26 -1.04 -25.36
C LEU A 361 -11.69 0.08 -26.22
N ASP A 362 -11.13 -0.21 -27.39
CA ASP A 362 -10.65 0.82 -28.31
C ASP A 362 -11.77 1.61 -28.97
N ILE A 363 -12.86 0.94 -29.39
CA ILE A 363 -14.07 1.65 -29.82
C ILE A 363 -14.59 2.55 -28.69
N ALA A 364 -14.62 2.05 -27.45
CA ALA A 364 -15.02 2.86 -26.30
C ALA A 364 -14.08 4.05 -26.07
N LYS A 365 -12.75 3.89 -26.17
CA LYS A 365 -11.75 4.98 -26.01
C LYS A 365 -11.94 6.10 -27.02
N ARG A 366 -12.27 5.75 -28.27
CA ARG A 366 -12.50 6.73 -29.34
C ARG A 366 -13.79 7.53 -29.13
N ASN A 367 -14.82 6.90 -28.58
CA ASN A 367 -16.16 7.49 -28.51
C ASN A 367 -16.55 8.04 -27.12
N ILE A 368 -15.84 7.65 -26.06
CA ILE A 368 -16.10 8.08 -24.69
C ILE A 368 -14.87 8.83 -24.17
N PRO A 369 -14.92 10.18 -24.09
CA PRO A 369 -13.84 10.96 -23.54
C PRO A 369 -13.47 10.51 -22.12
N GLN A 370 -12.18 10.52 -21.80
CA GLN A 370 -11.70 10.29 -20.45
C GLN A 370 -11.39 11.62 -19.77
N ARG A 371 -11.67 11.70 -18.47
CA ARG A 371 -11.23 12.81 -17.63
C ARG A 371 -10.45 12.30 -16.44
N GLU A 372 -9.40 13.03 -16.08
CA GLU A 372 -8.65 12.75 -14.87
C GLU A 372 -9.43 13.25 -13.65
N VAL A 373 -9.64 12.38 -12.67
CA VAL A 373 -10.24 12.74 -11.38
C VAL A 373 -9.27 12.41 -10.24
N THR A 374 -9.16 13.31 -9.27
CA THR A 374 -8.44 13.03 -8.04
C THR A 374 -9.35 12.30 -7.06
N ILE A 375 -9.10 11.00 -6.86
CA ILE A 375 -9.75 10.18 -5.84
C ILE A 375 -9.05 10.43 -4.51
N ARG A 376 -9.81 10.67 -3.45
CA ARG A 376 -9.28 10.75 -2.08
C ARG A 376 -9.96 9.66 -1.28
N SER A 377 -9.19 8.73 -0.74
CA SER A 377 -9.72 7.58 0.00
C SER A 377 -10.46 7.99 1.28
N ASP A 378 -10.08 9.12 1.89
CA ASP A 378 -10.76 9.66 3.08
C ASP A 378 -12.10 10.36 2.79
N ASP A 379 -12.37 10.69 1.53
CA ASP A 379 -13.61 11.38 1.19
C ASP A 379 -14.79 10.44 1.42
N LYS A 380 -15.82 10.94 2.12
CA LYS A 380 -17.08 10.21 2.23
C LYS A 380 -17.71 10.10 0.83
N VAL A 381 -18.40 9.00 0.56
CA VAL A 381 -19.01 8.69 -0.75
C VAL A 381 -19.98 9.76 -1.27
N TRP A 382 -20.58 10.55 -0.37
CA TRP A 382 -21.47 11.68 -0.66
C TRP A 382 -20.75 13.04 -0.70
N PHE A 383 -19.41 13.07 -0.55
CA PHE A 383 -18.62 14.29 -0.40
C PHE A 383 -17.95 14.70 -1.73
N ASP A 384 -18.63 15.59 -2.46
CA ASP A 384 -18.20 16.02 -3.79
C ASP A 384 -17.22 17.23 -3.79
N SER A 385 -16.76 17.60 -4.99
CA SER A 385 -15.87 18.75 -5.21
C SER A 385 -16.50 20.11 -4.90
N GLY A 386 -17.81 20.25 -5.11
CA GLY A 386 -18.54 21.49 -4.81
C GLY A 386 -18.60 21.74 -3.31
N LEU A 387 -19.01 20.74 -2.54
CA LEU A 387 -19.02 20.77 -1.09
C LEU A 387 -17.62 20.99 -0.52
N ARG A 388 -16.59 20.36 -1.10
CA ARG A 388 -15.19 20.55 -0.70
C ARG A 388 -14.73 22.00 -0.85
N ARG A 389 -15.09 22.66 -1.97
CA ARG A 389 -14.81 24.09 -2.19
C ARG A 389 -15.43 24.95 -1.08
N GLU A 390 -16.69 24.73 -0.77
CA GLU A 390 -17.42 25.49 0.27
C GLU A 390 -16.86 25.26 1.68
N VAL A 391 -16.40 24.03 1.98
CA VAL A 391 -15.69 23.69 3.22
C VAL A 391 -14.35 24.43 3.34
N ARG A 392 -13.59 24.56 2.25
CA ARG A 392 -12.32 25.32 2.25
C ARG A 392 -12.55 26.80 2.53
N ILE A 393 -13.56 27.42 1.91
CA ILE A 393 -13.94 28.83 2.15
C ILE A 393 -14.29 29.02 3.63
N ARG A 394 -15.11 28.14 4.21
CA ARG A 394 -15.45 28.16 5.64
C ARG A 394 -14.22 28.09 6.54
N ASN A 395 -13.30 27.15 6.27
CA ASN A 395 -12.09 26.96 7.08
C ASN A 395 -11.15 28.16 6.98
N ARG A 396 -11.01 28.78 5.79
CA ARG A 396 -10.22 30.00 5.60
C ARG A 396 -10.79 31.17 6.40
N LEU A 397 -12.10 31.37 6.35
CA LEU A 397 -12.79 32.38 7.16
C LEU A 397 -12.61 32.14 8.67
N ARG A 398 -12.72 30.87 9.12
CA ARG A 398 -12.47 30.50 10.53
C ARG A 398 -11.05 30.84 10.96
N LYS A 399 -10.05 30.45 10.18
CA LYS A 399 -8.62 30.73 10.49
C LYS A 399 -8.36 32.23 10.56
N HIS A 400 -8.90 33.00 9.62
CA HIS A 400 -8.72 34.45 9.57
C HIS A 400 -9.42 35.16 10.75
N PHE A 401 -10.65 34.75 11.08
CA PHE A 401 -11.36 35.23 12.25
C PHE A 401 -10.61 34.93 13.56
N LEU A 402 -10.13 33.70 13.76
CA LEU A 402 -9.44 33.32 15.00
C LEU A 402 -8.16 34.13 15.25
N ARG A 403 -7.47 34.53 14.17
CA ARG A 403 -6.26 35.36 14.23
C ARG A 403 -6.54 36.84 14.49
N THR A 404 -7.56 37.40 13.83
CA THR A 404 -7.82 38.85 13.82
C THR A 404 -8.89 39.28 14.81
N LYS A 405 -9.70 38.34 15.32
CA LYS A 405 -10.87 38.57 16.19
C LYS A 405 -11.89 39.59 15.62
N ASN A 406 -11.87 39.81 14.31
CA ASN A 406 -12.73 40.78 13.64
C ASN A 406 -14.18 40.28 13.50
N ARG A 407 -15.14 41.11 13.95
CA ARG A 407 -16.59 40.80 14.00
C ARG A 407 -17.23 40.60 12.62
N LEU A 408 -16.79 41.31 11.58
CA LEU A 408 -17.30 41.11 10.21
C LEU A 408 -16.93 39.73 9.67
N LEU A 409 -15.74 39.24 9.98
CA LEU A 409 -15.31 37.88 9.60
C LEU A 409 -16.08 36.80 10.36
N GLU A 410 -16.44 37.07 11.62
CA GLU A 410 -17.28 36.18 12.41
C GLU A 410 -18.64 35.97 11.75
N ILE A 411 -19.29 37.06 11.31
CA ILE A 411 -20.58 37.02 10.61
C ILE A 411 -20.44 36.23 9.29
N LYS A 412 -19.40 36.53 8.49
CA LYS A 412 -19.11 35.82 7.23
C LYS A 412 -18.87 34.32 7.48
N PHE A 413 -18.12 33.96 8.51
CA PHE A 413 -17.88 32.58 8.91
C PHE A 413 -19.18 31.87 9.32
N LYS A 414 -20.02 32.49 10.16
CA LYS A 414 -21.30 31.93 10.61
C LYS A 414 -22.24 31.66 9.43
N LYS A 415 -22.36 32.61 8.49
CA LYS A 415 -23.14 32.44 7.25
C LYS A 415 -22.61 31.27 6.40
N GLN A 416 -21.30 31.21 6.18
CA GLN A 416 -20.67 30.15 5.40
C GLN A 416 -20.77 28.77 6.07
N ARG A 417 -20.69 28.71 7.40
CA ARG A 417 -20.89 27.47 8.18
C ARG A 417 -22.29 26.90 7.96
N ASN A 418 -23.31 27.76 8.05
CA ASN A 418 -24.70 27.33 7.85
C ASN A 418 -24.93 26.84 6.41
N LYS A 419 -24.36 27.53 5.40
CA LYS A 419 -24.37 27.07 4.00
C LYS A 419 -23.76 25.67 3.84
N VAL A 420 -22.56 25.44 4.41
CA VAL A 420 -21.89 24.12 4.36
C VAL A 420 -22.73 23.03 5.04
N ASN A 421 -23.38 23.33 6.17
CA ASN A 421 -24.23 22.36 6.86
C ASN A 421 -25.44 21.95 6.02
N ASN A 422 -26.10 22.91 5.37
CA ASN A 422 -27.21 22.63 4.45
C ASN A 422 -26.75 21.78 3.26
N LEU A 423 -25.62 22.15 2.64
CA LEU A 423 -25.04 21.38 1.53
C LEU A 423 -24.67 19.94 1.93
N LYS A 424 -24.15 19.73 3.15
CA LYS A 424 -23.92 18.37 3.67
C LYS A 424 -25.21 17.57 3.77
N LYS A 425 -26.30 18.19 4.25
CA LYS A 425 -27.61 17.53 4.36
C LYS A 425 -28.11 17.13 2.98
N THR A 426 -28.13 18.07 2.03
CA THR A 426 -28.54 17.82 0.63
C THR A 426 -27.69 16.73 -0.03
N SER A 427 -26.36 16.80 0.08
CA SER A 427 -25.45 15.84 -0.58
C SER A 427 -25.66 14.41 -0.06
N LYS A 428 -25.90 14.26 1.26
CA LYS A 428 -26.25 12.96 1.86
C LYS A 428 -27.59 12.44 1.32
N THR A 429 -28.61 13.30 1.26
CA THR A 429 -29.94 12.94 0.77
C THR A 429 -29.93 12.56 -0.72
N THR A 430 -29.28 13.36 -1.58
CA THR A 430 -29.12 13.05 -3.01
C THR A 430 -28.36 11.75 -3.22
N PHE A 431 -27.34 11.47 -2.42
CA PHE A 431 -26.64 10.20 -2.48
C PHE A 431 -27.57 9.03 -2.15
N LEU A 432 -28.39 9.13 -1.10
CA LEU A 432 -29.34 8.06 -0.73
C LEU A 432 -30.37 7.77 -1.84
N PHE A 433 -30.94 8.81 -2.46
CA PHE A 433 -31.93 8.66 -3.54
C PHE A 433 -31.37 8.12 -4.86
N LYS A 434 -30.05 8.25 -5.10
CA LYS A 434 -29.43 7.78 -6.35
C LYS A 434 -29.12 6.27 -6.36
N TYR A 435 -29.22 5.62 -5.19
CA TYR A 435 -28.91 4.20 -5.02
C TYR A 435 -30.07 3.42 -4.35
N GLN A 436 -31.27 4.02 -4.34
CA GLN A 436 -32.54 3.28 -4.31
C GLN A 436 -32.95 3.06 -5.76
#